data_AF-A0A914NEY9-F1
#
_entry.id   AF-A0A914NEY9-F1
#
_cell.length_a   1.000
_cell.length_b   1.000
_cell.length_c   1.000
_cell.angle_alpha   90.00
_cell.angle_beta   90.00
_cell.angle_gamma   90.00
#
_symmetry.space_group_name_H-M   'P 1'
#
loop_
_entity.id
_entity.type
_entity.pdbx_description
1 polymer ?
#
loop_
_entity_poly.entity_id
_entity_poly.type
_entity_poly.pdbx_seq_one_letter_code
_entity_poly.pdbx_strand_id
1 'polypeptide(L)'
;MMYTVECPVETLKYYDRKFLTNTFFNSSATYRLDSDVYMPHDALTKITPKTPKEYIWDQKEVLAKVKNKTKFVFQAISHCNSESGRDLITKRMSELIKLDLVGDCYGVYCDLECYNRELENHLFYLAFENNICQNYVTEKFWNSIRSLTVPIVLSRSVFKGMDVPSNAFIALDDFESVNELVEYLRVLQNTVFSLK
;
A
#
# COMPACT_ATOMS: atom_id res chain seq x y z
N MET A 1 -15.47 -13.94 20.11
CA MET A 1 -14.87 -12.77 19.44
C MET A 1 -14.20 -13.25 18.17
N MET A 2 -14.42 -12.58 17.04
CA MET A 2 -13.68 -12.78 15.79
C MET A 2 -12.41 -11.95 15.83
N TYR A 3 -11.27 -12.54 15.51
CA TYR A 3 -10.00 -11.82 15.33
C TYR A 3 -9.45 -12.15 13.95
N THR A 4 -9.11 -11.13 13.17
CA THR A 4 -8.39 -11.29 11.91
C THR A 4 -7.73 -9.98 11.49
N VAL A 5 -6.57 -10.12 10.85
CA VAL A 5 -5.87 -9.02 10.17
C VAL A 5 -6.01 -9.11 8.65
N GLU A 6 -6.65 -10.18 8.17
CA GLU A 6 -6.90 -10.45 6.75
C GLU A 6 -8.29 -9.99 6.32
N CYS A 7 -8.45 -9.69 5.03
CA CYS A 7 -9.74 -9.25 4.52
C CYS A 7 -10.82 -10.35 4.63
N PRO A 8 -12.12 -10.01 4.60
CA PRO A 8 -13.19 -11.01 4.65
C PRO A 8 -13.06 -12.10 3.58
N VAL A 9 -12.66 -11.75 2.36
CA VAL A 9 -12.53 -12.73 1.27
C VAL A 9 -11.49 -13.80 1.58
N GLU A 10 -10.36 -13.42 2.16
CA GLU A 10 -9.30 -14.37 2.56
C GLU A 10 -9.65 -15.11 3.86
N THR A 11 -10.11 -14.36 4.86
CA THR A 11 -10.48 -14.89 6.17
C THR A 11 -11.53 -16.01 6.05
N LEU A 12 -12.52 -15.84 5.17
CA LEU A 12 -13.62 -16.81 5.02
C LEU A 12 -13.22 -18.12 4.36
N LYS A 13 -12.06 -18.20 3.68
CA LYS A 13 -11.55 -19.45 3.11
C LYS A 13 -11.24 -20.49 4.20
N TYR A 14 -10.98 -20.03 5.42
CA TYR A 14 -10.59 -20.86 6.55
C TYR A 14 -11.74 -21.20 7.50
N TYR A 15 -12.96 -20.74 7.20
CA TYR A 15 -14.11 -20.87 8.08
C TYR A 15 -15.23 -21.69 7.44
N ASP A 16 -15.65 -22.75 8.14
CA ASP A 16 -16.84 -23.51 7.75
C ASP A 16 -18.11 -22.74 8.13
N ARG A 17 -18.75 -22.15 7.11
CA ARG A 17 -20.00 -21.38 7.24
C ARG A 17 -21.19 -22.19 7.73
N LYS A 18 -21.13 -23.53 7.74
CA LYS A 18 -22.17 -24.36 8.36
C LYS A 18 -22.20 -24.18 9.88
N PHE A 19 -21.04 -23.97 10.50
CA PHE A 19 -20.91 -23.78 11.94
C PHE A 19 -20.74 -22.30 12.30
N LEU A 20 -20.04 -21.54 11.47
CA LEU A 20 -19.75 -20.11 11.65
C LEU A 20 -20.80 -19.24 10.96
N THR A 21 -21.99 -19.20 11.56
CA THR A 21 -23.11 -18.37 11.12
C THR A 21 -22.85 -16.88 11.39
N ASN A 22 -23.69 -16.00 10.84
CA ASN A 22 -23.55 -14.54 10.99
C ASN A 22 -23.65 -14.05 12.45
N THR A 23 -24.13 -14.88 13.38
CA THR A 23 -24.28 -14.56 14.80
C THR A 23 -23.31 -15.33 15.69
N PHE A 24 -22.32 -16.02 15.09
CA PHE A 24 -21.40 -16.86 15.86
C PHE A 24 -20.48 -16.04 16.77
N PHE A 25 -20.14 -14.82 16.37
CA PHE A 25 -19.29 -13.92 17.14
C PHE A 25 -20.07 -12.69 17.61
N ASN A 26 -19.95 -12.37 18.90
CA ASN A 26 -20.58 -11.19 19.50
C ASN A 26 -19.70 -9.94 19.49
N SER A 27 -18.42 -10.09 19.13
CA SER A 27 -17.44 -8.99 19.06
C SER A 27 -16.36 -9.30 18.03
N SER A 28 -15.67 -8.28 17.56
CA SER A 28 -14.67 -8.31 16.49
C SER A 28 -13.44 -7.48 16.85
N ALA A 29 -12.26 -8.00 16.54
CA ALA A 29 -10.98 -7.31 16.67
C ALA A 29 -10.26 -7.37 15.32
N THR A 30 -10.36 -6.29 14.53
CA THR A 30 -9.92 -6.29 13.11
C THR A 30 -9.48 -4.90 12.64
N TYR A 31 -8.95 -4.79 11.42
CA TYR A 31 -8.59 -3.51 10.79
C TYR A 31 -9.78 -2.60 10.44
N ARG A 32 -11.02 -3.08 10.57
CA ARG A 32 -12.22 -2.32 10.22
C ARG A 32 -12.50 -1.23 11.25
N LEU A 33 -12.82 -0.02 10.77
CA LEU A 33 -13.17 1.10 11.65
C LEU A 33 -14.45 0.87 12.47
N ASP A 34 -15.33 -0.04 12.04
CA ASP A 34 -16.55 -0.42 12.74
C ASP A 34 -16.42 -1.71 13.56
N SER A 35 -15.20 -2.18 13.82
CA SER A 35 -14.97 -3.31 14.73
C SER A 35 -15.00 -2.88 16.19
N ASP A 36 -15.35 -3.81 17.09
CA ASP A 36 -15.41 -3.56 18.53
C ASP A 36 -14.03 -3.19 19.11
N VAL A 37 -12.98 -3.79 18.56
CA VAL A 37 -11.58 -3.46 18.83
C VAL A 37 -10.87 -3.17 17.51
N TYR A 38 -10.65 -1.88 17.23
CA TYR A 38 -9.93 -1.44 16.04
C TYR A 38 -8.44 -1.79 16.13
N MET A 39 -7.97 -2.63 15.20
CA MET A 39 -6.60 -3.12 15.09
C MET A 39 -6.08 -2.96 13.66
N PRO A 40 -5.74 -1.73 13.23
CA PRO A 40 -5.13 -1.51 11.92
C PRO A 40 -3.69 -2.02 11.87
N HIS A 41 -3.17 -2.19 10.66
CA HIS A 41 -1.75 -2.50 10.45
C HIS A 41 -0.84 -1.34 10.88
N ASP A 42 -1.31 -0.10 10.73
CA ASP A 42 -0.64 1.11 11.22
C ASP A 42 -1.58 2.32 11.18
N ALA A 43 -1.09 3.49 11.60
CA ALA A 43 -1.79 4.76 11.50
C ALA A 43 -0.84 5.96 11.34
N LEU A 44 -1.28 6.98 10.61
CA LEU A 44 -0.71 8.32 10.74
C LEU A 44 -1.30 9.00 11.98
N THR A 45 -0.45 9.66 12.76
CA THR A 45 -0.89 10.45 13.91
C THR A 45 -0.68 11.94 13.63
N LYS A 46 -1.64 12.76 14.05
CA LYS A 46 -1.53 14.21 13.90
C LYS A 46 -0.37 14.72 14.75
N ILE A 47 0.53 15.48 14.13
CA ILE A 47 1.61 16.16 14.85
C ILE A 47 0.97 17.22 15.77
N THR A 48 1.34 17.18 17.04
CA THR A 48 0.93 18.14 18.06
C THR A 48 2.18 18.79 18.67
N PRO A 49 2.04 19.89 19.43
CA PRO A 49 3.18 20.46 20.16
C PRO A 49 3.84 19.50 21.17
N LYS A 50 3.17 18.40 21.53
CA LYS A 50 3.70 17.36 22.43
C LYS A 50 4.36 16.19 21.70
N THR A 51 4.25 16.12 20.36
CA THR A 51 4.84 15.04 19.57
C THR A 51 6.36 15.13 19.66
N PRO A 52 7.05 14.08 20.13
CA PRO A 52 8.51 14.07 20.19
C PRO A 52 9.14 14.24 18.81
N LYS A 53 10.28 14.95 18.73
CA LYS A 53 10.91 15.33 17.46
C LYS A 53 11.34 14.12 16.63
N GLU A 54 11.73 13.04 17.30
CA GLU A 54 12.11 11.77 16.69
C GLU A 54 10.98 11.09 15.89
N TYR A 55 9.72 11.47 16.14
CA TYR A 55 8.55 10.99 15.38
C TYR A 55 8.11 11.95 14.27
N ILE A 56 8.81 13.09 14.10
CA ILE A 56 8.49 14.10 13.10
C ILE A 56 9.56 14.06 12.02
N TRP A 57 9.15 13.86 10.76
CA TRP A 57 10.08 13.98 9.64
C TRP A 57 10.42 15.43 9.37
N ASP A 58 11.71 15.76 9.44
CA ASP A 58 12.21 17.07 9.03
C ASP A 58 12.20 17.20 7.51
N GLN A 59 11.79 18.38 7.01
CA GLN A 59 11.65 18.61 5.57
C GLN A 59 12.99 18.47 4.83
N LYS A 60 14.11 18.89 5.41
CA LYS A 60 15.43 18.73 4.76
C LYS A 60 15.84 17.27 4.70
N GLU A 61 15.56 16.50 5.76
CA GLU A 61 15.83 15.06 5.77
C GLU A 61 14.99 14.31 4.74
N VAL A 62 13.70 14.65 4.64
CA VAL A 62 12.79 14.09 3.62
C VAL A 62 13.31 14.42 2.22
N LEU A 63 13.64 15.68 1.95
CA LEU A 63 14.17 16.11 0.66
C LEU A 63 15.49 15.41 0.32
N ALA A 64 16.40 15.24 1.29
CA ALA A 64 17.65 14.53 1.08
C ALA A 64 17.43 13.06 0.71
N LYS A 65 16.52 12.37 1.42
CA LYS A 65 16.15 10.97 1.11
C LYS A 65 15.48 10.86 -0.26
N VAL A 66 14.52 11.74 -0.56
CA VAL A 66 13.80 11.72 -1.85
C VAL A 66 14.73 12.01 -3.02
N LYS A 67 15.67 12.96 -2.88
CA LYS A 67 16.68 13.24 -3.91
C LYS A 67 17.57 12.04 -4.21
N ASN A 68 17.81 11.13 -3.26
CA ASN A 68 18.65 9.96 -3.51
C ASN A 68 17.91 8.83 -4.24
N LYS A 69 16.58 8.88 -4.34
CA LYS A 69 15.79 7.92 -5.11
C LYS A 69 16.09 8.06 -6.59
N THR A 70 16.39 6.95 -7.25
CA THR A 70 16.80 6.90 -8.67
C THR A 70 15.93 5.96 -9.48
N LYS A 71 15.32 4.97 -8.84
CA LYS A 71 14.48 3.99 -9.50
C LYS A 71 13.03 4.44 -9.56
N PHE A 72 12.29 3.93 -10.55
CA PHE A 72 10.99 4.48 -10.90
C PHE A 72 9.84 3.84 -10.12
N VAL A 73 9.42 2.62 -10.48
CA VAL A 73 8.29 1.92 -9.85
C VAL A 73 8.71 0.51 -9.42
N PHE A 74 8.39 0.15 -8.17
CA PHE A 74 8.67 -1.16 -7.57
C PHE A 74 7.39 -1.89 -7.17
N GLN A 75 7.43 -3.22 -7.20
CA GLN A 75 6.41 -4.07 -6.59
C GLN A 75 7.01 -5.38 -6.07
N ALA A 76 6.56 -5.82 -4.89
CA ALA A 76 6.93 -7.09 -4.28
C ALA A 76 5.68 -7.91 -3.95
N ILE A 77 5.47 -9.06 -4.59
CA ILE A 77 4.25 -9.89 -4.44
C ILE A 77 4.59 -11.38 -4.48
N SER A 78 4.10 -12.12 -3.48
CA SER A 78 4.15 -13.60 -3.41
C SER A 78 2.79 -14.27 -3.47
N HIS A 79 1.68 -13.52 -3.32
CA HIS A 79 0.32 -14.07 -3.44
C HIS A 79 -0.26 -13.76 -4.83
N CYS A 80 -0.24 -14.74 -5.72
CA CYS A 80 -0.61 -14.54 -7.13
C CYS A 80 -2.09 -14.78 -7.38
N ASN A 81 -2.60 -14.32 -8.53
CA ASN A 81 -4.00 -14.49 -8.95
C ASN A 81 -4.99 -13.96 -7.91
N SER A 82 -4.73 -12.75 -7.44
CA SER A 82 -5.52 -12.13 -6.38
C SER A 82 -6.84 -11.59 -6.94
N GLU A 83 -7.92 -11.75 -6.16
CA GLU A 83 -9.28 -11.33 -6.53
C GLU A 83 -9.40 -9.82 -6.77
N SER A 84 -8.47 -9.00 -6.27
CA SER A 84 -8.41 -7.57 -6.59
C SER A 84 -8.12 -7.26 -8.06
N GLY A 85 -7.69 -8.25 -8.85
CA GLY A 85 -7.27 -8.05 -10.23
C GLY A 85 -5.90 -7.34 -10.35
N ARG A 86 -5.16 -7.16 -9.24
CA ARG A 86 -3.87 -6.46 -9.23
C ARG A 86 -2.87 -6.99 -10.24
N ASP A 87 -2.87 -8.31 -10.46
CA ASP A 87 -1.92 -8.96 -11.35
C ASP A 87 -2.11 -8.52 -12.82
N LEU A 88 -3.38 -8.33 -13.22
CA LEU A 88 -3.73 -7.82 -14.56
C LEU A 88 -3.31 -6.36 -14.73
N ILE A 89 -3.51 -5.54 -13.70
CA ILE A 89 -3.10 -4.13 -13.70
C ILE A 89 -1.58 -4.02 -13.77
N THR A 90 -0.85 -4.74 -12.92
CA THR A 90 0.62 -4.76 -12.95
C THR A 90 1.12 -5.20 -14.33
N LYS A 91 0.55 -6.27 -14.90
CA LYS A 91 0.90 -6.72 -16.25
C LYS A 91 0.71 -5.60 -17.28
N ARG A 92 -0.46 -4.94 -17.27
CA ARG A 92 -0.72 -3.82 -18.18
C ARG A 92 0.24 -2.65 -17.98
N MET A 93 0.57 -2.30 -16.74
CA MET A 93 1.56 -1.26 -16.45
C MET A 93 2.95 -1.64 -16.95
N SER A 94 3.35 -2.91 -16.83
CA SER A 94 4.66 -3.40 -17.28
C SER A 94 4.89 -3.30 -18.79
N GLU A 95 3.80 -3.26 -19.58
CA GLU A 95 3.85 -3.04 -21.03
C GLU A 95 4.11 -1.56 -21.38
N LEU A 96 3.85 -0.63 -20.45
CA LEU A 96 3.93 0.81 -20.66
C LEU A 96 5.19 1.42 -20.06
N ILE A 97 5.66 0.89 -18.92
CA ILE A 97 6.82 1.38 -18.18
C ILE A 97 7.62 0.22 -17.58
N LYS A 98 8.91 0.46 -17.33
CA LYS A 98 9.73 -0.48 -16.58
C LYS A 98 9.26 -0.54 -15.12
N LEU A 99 8.90 -1.73 -14.68
CA LEU A 99 8.62 -2.06 -13.29
C LEU A 99 9.73 -2.98 -12.76
N ASP A 100 10.26 -2.67 -11.58
CA ASP A 100 11.09 -3.61 -10.84
C ASP A 100 10.15 -4.52 -10.03
N LEU A 101 10.03 -5.80 -10.43
CA LEU A 101 9.07 -6.76 -9.88
C LEU A 101 9.81 -7.89 -9.15
N VAL A 102 9.45 -8.16 -7.90
CA VAL A 102 10.06 -9.22 -7.07
C VAL A 102 9.02 -10.04 -6.29
N GLY A 103 9.43 -11.21 -5.80
CA GLY A 103 8.59 -12.16 -5.08
C GLY A 103 8.21 -13.37 -5.93
N ASP A 104 7.48 -14.30 -5.31
CA ASP A 104 7.23 -15.63 -5.88
C ASP A 104 6.44 -15.56 -7.18
N CYS A 105 5.57 -14.56 -7.35
CA CYS A 105 4.79 -14.38 -8.58
C CYS A 105 5.63 -14.01 -9.80
N TYR A 106 6.87 -13.56 -9.59
CA TYR A 106 7.82 -13.21 -10.66
C TYR A 106 9.05 -14.11 -10.68
N GLY A 107 9.15 -15.08 -9.77
CA GLY A 107 10.30 -15.97 -9.65
C GLY A 107 11.61 -15.28 -9.24
N VAL A 108 11.51 -14.13 -8.57
CA VAL A 108 12.67 -13.32 -8.14
C VAL A 108 12.71 -13.29 -6.62
N TYR A 109 13.67 -13.99 -6.03
CA TYR A 109 13.89 -13.97 -4.58
C TYR A 109 14.28 -12.56 -4.11
N CYS A 110 13.61 -12.10 -3.07
CA CYS A 110 13.90 -10.83 -2.40
C CYS A 110 13.56 -10.99 -0.92
N ASP A 111 14.59 -11.03 -0.09
CA ASP A 111 14.44 -11.04 1.36
C ASP A 111 14.07 -9.65 1.91
N LEU A 112 14.00 -9.54 3.23
CA LEU A 112 13.66 -8.29 3.91
C LEU A 112 14.68 -7.17 3.61
N GLU A 113 15.97 -7.49 3.51
CA GLU A 113 17.01 -6.49 3.19
C GLU A 113 16.84 -5.98 1.76
N CYS A 114 16.63 -6.88 0.81
CA CYS A 114 16.28 -6.55 -0.57
C CYS A 114 15.02 -5.67 -0.62
N TYR A 115 13.94 -6.07 0.05
CA TYR A 115 12.66 -5.33 0.04
C TYR A 115 12.83 -3.90 0.58
N ASN A 116 13.50 -3.74 1.72
CA ASN A 116 13.75 -2.43 2.32
C ASN A 116 14.63 -1.56 1.41
N ARG A 117 15.70 -2.13 0.85
CA ARG A 117 16.57 -1.43 -0.09
C ARG A 117 15.81 -0.99 -1.34
N GLU A 118 14.96 -1.84 -1.90
CA GLU A 118 14.17 -1.49 -3.08
C GLU A 118 13.16 -0.39 -2.78
N LEU A 119 12.44 -0.47 -1.66
CA LEU A 119 11.57 0.62 -1.21
C LEU A 119 12.34 1.93 -1.08
N GLU A 120 13.50 1.94 -0.43
CA GLU A 120 14.28 3.16 -0.20
C GLU A 120 14.79 3.81 -1.49
N ASN A 121 15.05 3.04 -2.55
CA ASN A 121 15.61 3.53 -3.81
C ASN A 121 14.59 3.93 -4.88
N HIS A 122 13.32 3.56 -4.70
CA HIS A 122 12.24 3.83 -5.64
C HIS A 122 11.42 5.06 -5.29
N LEU A 123 10.93 5.75 -6.32
CA LEU A 123 10.00 6.88 -6.18
C LEU A 123 8.59 6.40 -5.84
N PHE A 124 8.13 5.32 -6.49
CA PHE A 124 6.78 4.79 -6.35
C PHE A 124 6.79 3.30 -6.01
N TYR A 125 5.81 2.88 -5.22
CA TYR A 125 5.57 1.47 -4.89
C TYR A 125 4.12 1.09 -5.22
N LEU A 126 3.92 0.00 -5.96
CA LEU A 126 2.58 -0.54 -6.22
C LEU A 126 2.09 -1.30 -4.98
N ALA A 127 1.51 -0.56 -4.03
CA ALA A 127 0.91 -1.06 -2.80
C ALA A 127 -0.46 -1.70 -3.05
N PHE A 128 -0.52 -2.62 -4.02
CA PHE A 128 -1.75 -3.28 -4.43
C PHE A 128 -2.08 -4.44 -3.49
N GLU A 129 -3.19 -4.31 -2.76
CA GLU A 129 -3.70 -5.40 -1.93
C GLU A 129 -4.29 -6.54 -2.76
N ASN A 130 -4.29 -7.74 -2.18
CA ASN A 130 -4.88 -8.93 -2.79
C ASN A 130 -6.40 -8.82 -2.92
N ASN A 131 -7.05 -7.97 -2.12
CA ASN A 131 -8.48 -7.71 -2.19
C ASN A 131 -8.78 -6.22 -1.98
N ILE A 132 -9.82 -5.72 -2.64
CA ILE A 132 -10.33 -4.37 -2.43
C ILE A 132 -11.42 -4.46 -1.37
N CYS A 133 -11.06 -4.18 -0.12
CA CYS A 133 -11.96 -4.20 1.02
C CYS A 133 -11.88 -2.89 1.78
N GLN A 134 -13.02 -2.35 2.24
CA GLN A 134 -13.04 -1.07 2.95
C GLN A 134 -12.17 -1.15 4.23
N ASN A 135 -11.23 -0.21 4.36
CA ASN A 135 -10.20 -0.08 5.40
C ASN A 135 -9.08 -1.13 5.38
N TYR A 136 -9.04 -2.03 4.40
CA TYR A 136 -7.97 -3.02 4.29
C TYR A 136 -6.71 -2.39 3.67
N VAL A 137 -5.85 -1.86 4.54
CA VAL A 137 -4.59 -1.19 4.21
C VAL A 137 -3.48 -1.82 5.05
N THR A 138 -2.55 -2.53 4.39
CA THR A 138 -1.59 -3.42 5.06
C THR A 138 -0.17 -2.87 5.06
N GLU A 139 0.81 -3.71 5.41
CA GLU A 139 2.24 -3.41 5.41
C GLU A 139 2.71 -2.82 4.07
N LYS A 140 2.10 -3.19 2.94
CA LYS A 140 2.46 -2.67 1.61
C LYS A 140 2.38 -1.15 1.55
N PHE A 141 1.27 -0.59 2.02
CA PHE A 141 1.08 0.86 2.09
C PHE A 141 1.99 1.47 3.16
N TRP A 142 1.96 0.93 4.38
CA TRP A 142 2.63 1.55 5.51
C TRP A 142 4.16 1.51 5.42
N ASN A 143 4.74 0.43 4.87
CA ASN A 143 6.18 0.35 4.62
C ASN A 143 6.62 1.36 3.57
N SER A 144 5.85 1.57 2.50
CA SER A 144 6.18 2.56 1.48
C SER A 144 6.20 3.98 2.05
N ILE A 145 5.20 4.35 2.86
CA ILE A 145 5.14 5.63 3.57
C ILE A 145 6.37 5.81 4.46
N ARG A 146 6.72 4.81 5.28
CA ARG A 146 7.92 4.85 6.14
C ARG A 146 9.22 5.04 5.37
N SER A 147 9.33 4.46 4.18
CA SER A 147 10.49 4.59 3.28
C SER A 147 10.46 5.86 2.42
N LEU A 148 9.51 6.76 2.65
CA LEU A 148 9.27 7.97 1.85
C LEU A 148 9.07 7.68 0.36
N THR A 149 8.48 6.52 0.07
CA THR A 149 8.15 6.04 -1.28
C THR A 149 6.66 6.18 -1.48
N VAL A 150 6.25 6.81 -2.57
CA VAL A 150 4.84 7.14 -2.77
C VAL A 150 4.05 5.87 -3.07
N PRO A 151 3.09 5.46 -2.22
CA PRO A 151 2.23 4.32 -2.52
C PRO A 151 1.28 4.65 -3.67
N ILE A 152 1.16 3.68 -4.58
CA ILE A 152 0.11 3.61 -5.59
C ILE A 152 -0.84 2.49 -5.16
N VAL A 153 -2.11 2.82 -4.92
CA VAL A 153 -3.14 1.89 -4.44
C VAL A 153 -4.19 1.64 -5.51
N LEU A 154 -4.94 0.55 -5.38
CA LEU A 154 -5.98 0.21 -6.37
C LEU A 154 -7.22 1.09 -6.25
N SER A 155 -7.67 1.40 -5.03
CA SER A 155 -8.88 2.20 -4.83
C SER A 155 -8.77 3.18 -3.68
N ARG A 156 -9.13 4.44 -3.95
CA ARG A 156 -9.21 5.52 -2.97
C ARG A 156 -10.27 5.25 -1.90
N SER A 157 -11.37 4.62 -2.29
CA SER A 157 -12.52 4.36 -1.41
C SER A 157 -12.17 3.48 -0.19
N VAL A 158 -11.12 2.66 -0.29
CA VAL A 158 -10.59 1.82 0.80
C VAL A 158 -10.18 2.66 2.02
N PHE A 159 -9.73 3.90 1.82
CA PHE A 159 -9.26 4.80 2.87
C PHE A 159 -10.40 5.59 3.55
N LYS A 160 -11.66 5.38 3.15
CA LYS A 160 -12.80 6.13 3.70
C LYS A 160 -12.88 6.01 5.21
N GLY A 161 -12.86 7.16 5.89
CA GLY A 161 -12.93 7.29 7.35
C GLY A 161 -11.60 7.13 8.07
N MET A 162 -10.51 6.82 7.37
CA MET A 162 -9.17 6.74 7.96
C MET A 162 -8.52 8.12 8.03
N ASP A 163 -7.67 8.35 9.04
CA ASP A 163 -6.85 9.56 9.18
C ASP A 163 -5.61 9.54 8.25
N VAL A 164 -5.82 9.28 6.95
CA VAL A 164 -4.77 9.30 5.92
C VAL A 164 -5.03 10.48 4.97
N PRO A 165 -4.10 11.45 4.84
CA PRO A 165 -4.26 12.56 3.91
C PRO A 165 -4.45 12.07 2.47
N SER A 166 -5.39 12.67 1.74
CA SER A 166 -5.73 12.26 0.37
C SER A 166 -4.58 12.41 -0.63
N ASN A 167 -3.62 13.29 -0.32
CA ASN A 167 -2.40 13.54 -1.09
C ASN A 167 -1.19 12.73 -0.61
N ALA A 168 -1.35 11.82 0.36
CA ALA A 168 -0.27 10.93 0.81
C ALA A 168 -0.03 9.74 -0.14
N PHE A 169 -0.93 9.52 -1.10
CA PHE A 169 -0.90 8.38 -2.02
C PHE A 169 -1.56 8.72 -3.35
N ILE A 170 -1.30 7.88 -4.35
CA ILE A 170 -1.92 7.93 -5.67
C ILE A 170 -2.88 6.75 -5.76
N ALA A 171 -4.15 6.97 -6.12
CA ALA A 171 -5.09 5.88 -6.34
C ALA A 171 -5.30 5.65 -7.84
N LEU A 172 -5.26 4.40 -8.27
CA LEU A 172 -5.49 4.03 -9.66
C LEU A 172 -6.89 4.44 -10.15
N ASP A 173 -7.90 4.32 -9.29
CA ASP A 173 -9.29 4.67 -9.60
C ASP A 173 -9.58 6.17 -9.67
N ASP A 174 -8.56 7.04 -9.46
CA ASP A 174 -8.66 8.46 -9.77
C ASP A 174 -8.43 8.77 -11.26
N PHE A 175 -7.98 7.79 -12.04
CA PHE A 175 -7.61 7.93 -13.44
C PHE A 175 -8.59 7.17 -14.33
N GLU A 176 -8.87 7.68 -15.53
CA GLU A 176 -9.73 7.02 -16.52
C GLU A 176 -9.08 5.75 -17.08
N SER A 177 -7.75 5.65 -17.03
CA SER A 177 -7.01 4.49 -17.51
C SER A 177 -5.63 4.32 -16.86
N VAL A 178 -5.08 3.10 -16.99
CA VAL A 178 -3.69 2.81 -16.62
C VAL A 178 -2.70 3.68 -17.39
N ASN A 179 -3.02 4.02 -18.65
CA ASN A 179 -2.19 4.90 -19.47
C ASN A 179 -2.09 6.31 -18.87
N GLU A 180 -3.20 6.87 -18.40
CA GLU A 180 -3.23 8.18 -17.77
C GLU A 180 -2.44 8.20 -16.46
N LEU A 181 -2.61 7.17 -15.62
CA LEU A 181 -1.78 7.00 -14.41
C LEU A 181 -0.29 6.99 -14.78
N VAL A 182 0.11 6.21 -15.79
CA VAL A 182 1.51 6.11 -16.20
C VAL A 182 2.08 7.46 -16.65
N GLU A 183 1.33 8.25 -17.41
CA GLU A 183 1.75 9.59 -17.81
C GLU A 183 1.90 10.52 -16.61
N TYR A 184 0.96 10.46 -15.66
CA TYR A 184 1.06 11.21 -14.41
C TYR A 184 2.34 10.86 -13.63
N LEU A 185 2.68 9.57 -13.51
CA LEU A 185 3.91 9.13 -12.84
C LEU A 185 5.19 9.64 -13.55
N ARG A 186 5.20 9.70 -14.88
CA ARG A 186 6.32 10.26 -15.66
C ARG A 186 6.51 11.76 -15.38
N VAL A 187 5.42 12.52 -15.33
CA VAL A 187 5.46 13.96 -14.99
C VAL A 187 6.05 14.17 -13.58
N LEU A 188 5.61 13.36 -12.61
CA LEU A 188 6.13 13.43 -11.24
C LEU A 188 7.63 13.06 -11.18
N GLN A 189 8.04 12.00 -11.87
CA GLN A 189 9.45 11.59 -11.94
C GLN A 189 10.34 12.73 -12.47
N ASN A 190 9.94 13.37 -13.57
CA ASN A 190 10.69 14.47 -14.16
C ASN A 190 10.81 15.66 -13.19
N THR A 191 9.74 15.94 -12.45
CA THR A 191 9.75 16.99 -11.41
C THR A 191 10.77 16.66 -10.31
N VAL A 192 10.80 15.42 -9.81
CA VAL A 192 11.78 15.00 -8.80
C VAL A 192 13.21 15.06 -9.32
N PHE A 193 13.44 14.64 -10.56
CA PHE A 193 14.77 14.72 -11.18
C PHE A 193 15.23 16.16 -11.42
N SER A 194 14.32 17.11 -11.61
CA SER A 194 14.66 18.54 -11.68
C SER A 194 15.10 19.14 -10.33
N LEU A 195 14.88 18.45 -9.20
CA LEU A 195 15.33 18.87 -7.87
C LEU A 195 16.77 18.42 -7.54
N LYS A 196 17.38 17.57 -8.39
CA LYS A 196 18.76 17.11 -8.25
C LYS A 196 19.73 18.14 -8.83
#